data_AF-A0AA88KGU6-F1
#
_entry.id   AF-A0AA88KGU6-F1
#
_cell.length_a   1.000
_cell.length_b   1.000
_cell.length_c   1.000
_cell.angle_alpha   90.00
_cell.angle_beta   90.00
_cell.angle_gamma   90.00
#
_symmetry.space_group_name_H-M   'P 1'
#
loop_
_entity.id
_entity.type
_entity.pdbx_description
1 polymer ?
#
loop_
_entity_poly.entity_id
_entity_poly.type
_entity_poly.pdbx_seq_one_letter_code
_entity_poly.pdbx_strand_id
1 'polypeptide(L)'
;MHQRLTKGDVLSLYRRMLKQSLLIPTAQKRENLIQEIRSNFRKYKPVTNDEMIEELWKKALDKYGYICMITPKRVHTESQHISAKTQFVKVDGEWKDVNQLASDDIQKQDKAAHSNWGRGNLDPDQVKRHEYLVRRQNFMEGPLKGYRPVYERNWLGDD
;
A
#
# COMPACT_ATOMS: atom_id res chain seq x y z
N MET A 1 20.24 21.38 17.92
CA MET A 1 18.96 21.57 18.65
C MET A 1 18.54 20.23 19.23
N HIS A 2 18.78 19.98 20.52
CA HIS A 2 18.25 18.80 21.20
C HIS A 2 16.77 19.05 21.49
N GLN A 3 15.87 18.32 20.84
CA GLN A 3 14.46 18.35 21.20
C GLN A 3 14.30 17.68 22.57
N ARG A 4 13.80 18.42 23.55
CA ARG A 4 13.57 17.88 24.88
C ARG A 4 12.45 16.84 24.82
N LEU A 5 12.77 15.61 25.20
CA LEU A 5 11.81 14.51 25.20
C LEU A 5 10.70 14.76 26.22
N THR A 6 9.44 14.70 25.80
CA THR A 6 8.31 14.85 26.71
C THR A 6 7.78 13.49 27.17
N LYS A 7 7.08 13.46 28.31
CA LYS A 7 6.37 12.26 28.76
C LYS A 7 5.34 11.77 27.73
N GLY A 8 4.77 12.69 26.95
CA GLY A 8 3.84 12.38 25.87
C GLY A 8 4.48 11.52 24.78
N ASP A 9 5.71 11.85 24.40
CA ASP A 9 6.47 11.11 23.39
C ASP A 9 6.75 9.68 23.84
N VAL A 10 7.22 9.51 25.09
CA VAL A 10 7.46 8.20 25.73
C VAL A 10 6.21 7.34 25.72
N LEU A 11 5.07 7.90 26.14
CA LEU A 11 3.78 7.21 26.14
C LEU A 11 3.30 6.87 24.72
N SER A 12 3.54 7.75 23.76
CA SER A 12 3.16 7.52 22.36
C SER A 12 3.92 6.33 21.78
N LEU A 13 5.25 6.25 22.01
CA LEU A 13 6.07 5.14 21.54
C LEU A 13 5.67 3.83 22.20
N TYR A 14 5.45 3.83 23.52
CA TYR A 14 4.96 2.67 24.25
C TYR A 14 3.66 2.11 23.65
N ARG A 15 2.67 2.98 23.39
CA ARG A 15 1.40 2.58 22.75
C ARG A 15 1.61 2.04 21.34
N ARG A 16 2.50 2.66 20.55
CA ARG A 16 2.84 2.20 19.19
C ARG A 16 3.48 0.81 19.21
N MET A 17 4.43 0.58 20.11
CA MET A 17 5.08 -0.73 20.28
C MET A 17 4.07 -1.82 20.64
N LEU A 18 3.15 -1.54 21.58
CA LEU A 18 2.09 -2.48 21.93
C LEU A 18 1.10 -2.74 20.80
N LYS A 19 0.72 -1.70 20.04
CA LYS A 19 -0.18 -1.87 18.89
C LYS A 19 0.47 -2.73 17.81
N GLN A 20 1.77 -2.53 17.58
CA GLN A 20 2.51 -3.27 16.58
C GLN A 20 2.73 -4.74 17.00
N SER A 21 3.04 -4.99 18.27
CA SER A 21 3.23 -6.36 18.76
C SER A 21 1.98 -7.23 18.63
N LEU A 22 0.79 -6.64 18.70
CA LEU A 22 -0.48 -7.35 18.47
C LEU A 22 -0.59 -7.95 17.06
N LEU A 23 0.15 -7.42 16.09
CA LEU A 23 0.14 -7.90 14.70
C LEU A 23 1.05 -9.11 14.47
N ILE A 24 1.79 -9.55 15.50
CA ILE A 24 2.62 -10.76 15.41
C ILE A 24 1.70 -11.99 15.33
N PRO A 25 1.83 -12.84 14.29
CA PRO A 25 0.93 -13.99 14.10
C PRO A 25 1.01 -15.00 15.24
N THR A 26 2.22 -15.30 15.71
CA THR A 26 2.47 -16.30 16.75
C THR A 26 2.07 -15.78 18.14
N ALA A 27 1.09 -16.43 18.77
CA ALA A 27 0.56 -16.01 20.08
C ALA A 27 1.62 -15.97 21.19
N GLN A 28 2.44 -17.01 21.32
CA GLN A 28 3.51 -17.07 22.32
C GLN A 28 4.53 -15.92 22.16
N LYS A 29 5.00 -15.68 20.93
CA LYS A 29 5.95 -14.59 20.64
C LYS A 29 5.33 -13.22 20.94
N ARG A 30 4.06 -13.03 20.60
CA ARG A 30 3.30 -11.81 20.89
C ARG A 30 3.20 -11.54 22.39
N GLU A 31 2.82 -12.54 23.18
CA GLU A 31 2.69 -12.39 24.63
C GLU A 31 4.04 -12.10 25.30
N ASN A 32 5.07 -12.86 24.95
CA ASN A 32 6.43 -12.65 25.46
C ASN A 32 6.91 -11.23 25.16
N LEU A 33 6.69 -10.75 23.94
CA LEU A 33 7.13 -9.42 23.52
C LEU A 33 6.32 -8.30 24.21
N ILE A 34 5.01 -8.48 24.42
CA ILE A 34 4.18 -7.54 25.19
C ILE A 34 4.65 -7.47 26.65
N GLN A 35 4.93 -8.62 27.27
CA GLN A 35 5.43 -8.68 28.64
C GLN A 35 6.80 -8.00 28.75
N GLU A 36 7.69 -8.24 27.79
CA GLU A 36 9.02 -7.63 27.74
C GLU A 36 8.96 -6.10 27.55
N ILE A 37 8.05 -5.60 26.70
CA ILE A 37 7.82 -4.15 26.57
C ILE A 37 7.34 -3.58 27.91
N ARG A 38 6.34 -4.21 28.54
CA ARG A 38 5.78 -3.73 29.81
C ARG A 38 6.82 -3.74 30.93
N SER A 39 7.62 -4.80 31.05
CA SER A 39 8.64 -4.91 32.09
C SER A 39 9.74 -3.88 31.90
N ASN A 40 10.22 -3.67 30.68
CA ASN A 40 11.25 -2.67 30.39
C ASN A 40 10.77 -1.24 30.71
N PHE A 41 9.59 -0.83 30.24
CA PHE A 41 9.08 0.51 30.53
C PHE A 41 8.78 0.72 32.02
N ARG A 42 8.35 -0.32 32.75
CA ARG A 42 8.17 -0.24 34.21
C ARG A 42 9.50 -0.14 34.95
N LYS A 43 10.52 -0.91 34.54
CA LYS A 43 11.86 -0.92 35.13
C LYS A 43 12.52 0.45 35.07
N TYR A 44 12.37 1.16 33.95
CA TYR A 44 12.99 2.47 33.75
C TYR A 44 12.10 3.67 34.09
N LYS A 45 10.90 3.43 34.64
CA LYS A 45 9.98 4.49 35.10
C LYS A 45 10.60 5.47 36.13
N PRO A 46 11.43 5.05 37.11
CA PRO A 46 11.96 5.96 38.12
C PRO A 46 13.18 6.75 37.64
N VAL A 47 13.68 6.52 36.43
CA VAL A 47 14.86 7.22 35.90
C VAL A 47 14.49 8.67 35.56
N THR A 48 15.20 9.61 36.15
CA THR A 48 15.01 11.07 35.96
C THR A 48 16.16 11.74 35.23
N ASN A 49 17.25 11.03 34.95
CA ASN A 49 18.40 11.60 34.23
C ASN A 49 18.07 11.71 32.71
N ASP A 50 18.08 12.94 32.20
CA ASP A 50 17.72 13.26 30.81
C ASP A 50 18.62 12.53 29.79
N GLU A 51 19.93 12.42 30.04
CA GLU A 51 20.85 11.73 29.13
C GLU A 51 20.54 10.23 29.02
N MET A 52 20.26 9.58 30.16
CA MET A 52 19.86 8.18 30.18
C MET A 52 18.50 7.96 29.51
N ILE A 53 17.57 8.91 29.65
CA ILE A 53 16.26 8.85 29.00
C ILE A 53 16.43 8.88 27.47
N GLU A 54 17.31 9.74 26.94
CA GLU A 54 17.60 9.79 25.51
C GLU A 54 18.22 8.49 24.99
N GLU A 55 19.15 7.89 25.72
CA GLU A 55 19.71 6.59 25.34
C GLU A 55 18.67 5.47 25.34
N LEU A 56 17.82 5.41 26.38
CA LEU A 56 16.74 4.44 26.47
C LEU A 56 15.70 4.66 25.37
N TRP A 57 15.45 5.90 25.00
CA TRP A 57 14.58 6.25 23.90
C TRP A 57 15.12 5.75 22.56
N LYS A 58 16.41 5.95 22.27
CA LYS A 58 17.06 5.40 21.07
C LYS A 58 16.94 3.87 21.01
N LYS A 59 17.25 3.19 22.12
CA LYS A 59 17.10 1.73 22.24
C LYS A 59 15.65 1.27 22.01
N ALA A 60 14.67 2.03 22.51
CA ALA A 60 13.26 1.73 22.31
C ALA A 60 12.83 1.92 20.84
N LEU A 61 13.36 2.94 20.15
CA LEU A 61 13.13 3.16 18.72
C LEU A 61 13.72 2.03 17.86
N ASP A 62 14.96 1.61 18.14
CA ASP A 62 15.60 0.49 17.42
C ASP A 62 14.77 -0.79 17.59
N LYS A 63 14.33 -1.05 18.82
CA LYS A 63 13.46 -2.19 19.12
C LYS A 63 12.11 -2.06 18.43
N TYR A 64 11.53 -0.87 18.35
CA TYR A 64 10.30 -0.64 17.59
C TYR A 64 10.51 -0.90 16.10
N GLY A 65 11.65 -0.49 15.53
CA GLY A 65 12.05 -0.81 14.16
C GLY A 65 12.12 -2.32 13.93
N TYR A 66 12.74 -3.05 14.85
CA TYR A 66 12.76 -4.52 14.82
C TYR A 66 11.36 -5.13 14.83
N ILE A 67 10.47 -4.68 15.73
CA ILE A 67 9.07 -5.16 15.77
C ILE A 67 8.40 -4.91 14.42
N CYS A 68 8.58 -3.73 13.83
CA CYS A 68 8.03 -3.42 12.50
C CYS A 68 8.57 -4.33 11.40
N MET A 69 9.85 -4.73 11.45
CA MET A 69 10.45 -5.65 10.49
C MET A 69 9.90 -7.06 10.59
N ILE A 70 9.68 -7.58 11.80
CA ILE A 70 9.16 -8.95 12.01
C ILE A 70 7.65 -9.05 11.84
N THR A 71 6.93 -7.93 11.97
CA THR A 71 5.49 -7.92 11.75
C THR A 71 5.18 -7.91 10.26
N PRO A 72 4.26 -8.74 9.77
CA PRO A 72 3.81 -8.67 8.40
C PRO A 72 3.28 -7.25 8.15
N LYS A 73 3.75 -6.60 7.07
CA LYS A 73 3.18 -5.33 6.63
C LYS A 73 1.69 -5.58 6.41
N ARG A 74 0.82 -4.77 7.03
CA ARG A 74 -0.60 -4.76 6.68
C ARG A 74 -0.64 -4.46 5.18
N VAL A 75 -0.88 -5.51 4.40
CA VAL A 75 -1.19 -5.33 2.99
C VAL A 75 -2.45 -4.48 3.02
N HIS A 76 -2.45 -3.33 2.34
CA HIS A 76 -3.63 -2.47 2.21
C HIS A 76 -4.80 -3.15 1.45
N THR A 77 -4.85 -4.49 1.44
CA THR A 77 -5.95 -5.34 1.00
C THR A 77 -7.00 -5.53 2.09
N GLU A 78 -7.07 -4.63 3.06
CA GLU A 78 -8.35 -4.29 3.68
C GLU A 78 -9.09 -3.28 2.78
N SER A 79 -9.20 -3.58 1.49
CA SER A 79 -10.49 -3.41 0.82
C SER A 79 -11.41 -4.37 1.55
N GLN A 80 -11.91 -3.87 2.67
CA GLN A 80 -12.97 -4.42 3.48
C GLN A 80 -13.94 -5.19 2.58
N HIS A 81 -14.38 -6.35 3.04
CA HIS A 81 -15.72 -6.83 2.73
C HIS A 81 -16.72 -5.70 3.02
N ILE A 82 -16.83 -4.75 2.10
CA ILE A 82 -17.91 -3.78 2.09
C ILE A 82 -19.08 -4.65 1.65
N SER A 83 -19.92 -5.01 2.62
CA SER A 83 -21.15 -5.80 2.44
C SER A 83 -22.11 -5.23 1.38
N ALA A 84 -21.80 -4.07 0.80
CA ALA A 84 -22.58 -3.35 -0.21
C ALA A 84 -21.89 -3.23 -1.59
N LYS A 85 -20.75 -3.89 -1.82
CA LYS A 85 -20.16 -3.94 -3.18
C LYS A 85 -20.69 -5.15 -3.93
N THR A 86 -21.71 -4.95 -4.75
CA THR A 86 -22.12 -5.89 -5.80
C THR A 86 -20.97 -6.08 -6.78
N GLN A 87 -20.42 -7.28 -6.82
CA GLN A 87 -19.38 -7.65 -7.77
C GLN A 87 -20.09 -8.19 -9.01
N PHE A 88 -19.89 -7.54 -10.17
CA PHE A 88 -20.43 -8.02 -11.43
C PHE A 88 -19.35 -8.78 -12.19
N VAL A 89 -19.73 -9.92 -12.75
CA VAL A 89 -18.88 -10.74 -13.60
C VAL A 89 -19.58 -10.91 -14.95
N LYS A 90 -18.81 -10.85 -16.04
CA LYS A 90 -19.34 -10.97 -17.39
C LYS A 90 -19.31 -12.45 -17.79
N VAL A 91 -20.46 -13.09 -17.83
CA VAL A 91 -20.62 -14.50 -18.25
C VAL A 91 -21.38 -14.49 -19.57
N ASP A 92 -20.82 -15.11 -20.61
CA ASP A 92 -21.43 -15.23 -21.95
C ASP A 92 -21.86 -13.89 -22.59
N GLY A 93 -21.13 -12.81 -22.30
CA GLY A 93 -21.43 -11.50 -22.89
C GLY A 93 -22.31 -10.60 -22.02
N GLU A 94 -22.95 -11.13 -20.98
CA GLU A 94 -23.87 -10.40 -20.09
C GLU A 94 -23.27 -10.18 -18.70
N TRP A 95 -23.57 -9.01 -18.11
CA TRP A 95 -23.14 -8.68 -16.74
C TRP A 95 -24.11 -9.29 -15.73
N LYS A 96 -23.60 -10.18 -14.87
CA LYS A 96 -24.38 -10.85 -13.82
C LYS A 96 -23.76 -10.59 -12.45
N ASP A 97 -24.60 -10.43 -11.42
CA ASP A 97 -24.14 -10.28 -10.04
C ASP A 97 -23.62 -11.63 -9.53
N VAL A 98 -22.42 -11.62 -8.96
CA VAL A 98 -21.77 -12.81 -8.39
C VAL A 98 -22.60 -13.45 -7.29
N ASN A 99 -23.41 -12.67 -6.56
CA ASN A 99 -24.28 -13.20 -5.50
C ASN A 99 -25.46 -14.04 -6.04
N GLN A 100 -25.78 -13.92 -7.33
CA GLN A 100 -26.91 -14.62 -7.97
C GLN A 100 -26.46 -15.85 -8.79
N LEU A 101 -25.15 -16.10 -8.90
CA LEU A 101 -24.58 -17.20 -9.69
C LEU A 101 -24.20 -18.38 -8.79
N ALA A 102 -24.48 -19.61 -9.24
CA ALA A 102 -23.98 -20.81 -8.60
C ALA A 102 -22.44 -20.88 -8.71
N SER A 103 -21.77 -21.42 -7.69
CA SER A 103 -20.29 -21.45 -7.62
C SER A 103 -19.61 -22.13 -8.80
N ASP A 104 -20.34 -23.02 -9.48
CA ASP A 104 -19.88 -23.92 -10.53
C ASP A 104 -19.90 -23.25 -11.92
N ASP A 105 -20.74 -22.22 -12.11
CA ASP A 105 -20.83 -21.46 -13.38
C ASP A 105 -19.75 -20.38 -13.50
N ILE A 106 -19.03 -20.09 -12.41
CA ILE A 106 -18.05 -19.01 -12.36
C ILE A 106 -16.65 -19.60 -12.58
N GLN A 107 -16.11 -19.50 -13.80
CA GLN A 107 -14.76 -19.96 -14.06
C GLN A 107 -13.73 -19.07 -13.35
N LYS A 108 -12.56 -19.63 -13.01
CA LYS A 108 -11.47 -18.87 -12.36
C LYS A 108 -11.01 -17.66 -13.18
N GLN A 109 -11.24 -17.70 -14.50
CA GLN A 109 -10.98 -16.61 -15.45
C GLN A 109 -11.97 -15.44 -15.27
N ASP A 110 -13.21 -15.76 -14.92
CA ASP A 110 -14.28 -14.79 -14.67
C ASP A 110 -14.18 -14.17 -13.28
N LYS A 111 -13.56 -14.90 -12.33
CA LYS A 111 -13.18 -14.43 -10.98
C LYS A 111 -11.91 -13.58 -10.97
N ALA A 112 -11.63 -12.80 -12.03
CA ALA A 112 -10.55 -11.82 -12.00
C ALA A 112 -10.90 -10.67 -11.03
N ALA A 113 -10.80 -10.95 -9.73
CA ALA A 113 -11.10 -10.04 -8.63
C ALA A 113 -9.98 -9.03 -8.35
N HIS A 114 -8.82 -9.18 -9.00
CA HIS A 114 -7.68 -8.30 -8.80
C HIS A 114 -7.29 -7.65 -10.11
N SER A 115 -7.52 -6.34 -10.17
CA SER A 115 -6.78 -5.51 -11.11
C SER A 115 -5.30 -5.68 -10.79
N ASN A 116 -4.51 -6.07 -11.77
CA ASN A 116 -3.05 -6.17 -11.68
C ASN A 116 -2.38 -4.79 -11.88
N TRP A 117 -3.10 -3.70 -11.60
CA TRP A 117 -2.63 -2.34 -11.83
C TRP A 117 -1.38 -2.09 -10.98
N GLY A 118 -0.28 -1.77 -11.65
CA GLY A 118 1.03 -1.55 -11.01
C GLY A 118 2.05 -2.68 -11.17
N ARG A 119 1.70 -3.86 -11.71
CA ARG A 119 2.67 -4.89 -12.15
C ARG A 119 2.85 -4.90 -13.67
N GLY A 120 2.97 -3.71 -14.27
CA GLY A 120 3.14 -3.54 -15.73
C GLY A 120 1.85 -3.34 -16.51
N ASN A 121 0.67 -3.53 -15.90
CA ASN A 121 -0.61 -3.15 -16.50
C ASN A 121 -1.04 -1.74 -16.03
N LEU A 122 -1.49 -0.92 -16.99
CA LEU A 122 -2.03 0.41 -16.76
C LEU A 122 -3.51 0.34 -16.37
N ASP A 123 -3.91 1.23 -15.46
CA ASP A 123 -5.32 1.40 -15.06
C ASP A 123 -6.14 1.92 -16.28
N PRO A 124 -7.23 1.26 -16.68
CA PRO A 124 -8.07 1.67 -17.81
C PRO A 124 -8.65 3.08 -17.64
N ASP A 125 -8.91 3.56 -16.43
CA ASP A 125 -9.37 4.93 -16.20
C ASP A 125 -8.22 5.93 -16.36
N GLN A 126 -7.00 5.56 -15.99
CA GLN A 126 -5.80 6.36 -16.28
C GLN A 126 -5.49 6.39 -17.78
N VAL A 127 -5.63 5.27 -18.47
CA VAL A 127 -5.46 5.19 -19.93
C VAL A 127 -6.50 6.06 -20.64
N LYS A 128 -7.79 5.96 -20.28
CA LYS A 128 -8.84 6.81 -20.84
C LYS A 128 -8.59 8.30 -20.58
N ARG A 129 -8.18 8.66 -19.36
CA ARG A 129 -7.84 10.05 -19.03
C ARG A 129 -6.62 10.54 -19.83
N HIS A 130 -5.61 9.69 -19.99
CA HIS A 130 -4.43 10.00 -20.79
C HIS A 130 -4.81 10.23 -22.26
N GLU A 131 -5.53 9.30 -22.88
CA GLU A 131 -6.03 9.42 -24.25
C GLU A 131 -6.84 10.71 -24.46
N TYR A 132 -7.74 11.02 -23.52
CA TYR A 132 -8.51 12.27 -23.56
C TYR A 132 -7.63 13.52 -23.54
N LEU A 133 -6.61 13.56 -22.66
CA LEU A 133 -5.69 14.70 -22.58
C LEU A 133 -4.84 14.85 -23.85
N VAL A 134 -4.36 13.74 -24.41
CA VAL A 134 -3.59 13.72 -25.65
C VAL A 134 -4.44 14.19 -26.83
N ARG A 135 -5.71 13.75 -26.92
CA ARG A 135 -6.67 14.26 -27.92
C ARG A 135 -6.95 15.75 -27.74
N ARG A 136 -7.20 16.20 -26.50
CA ARG A 136 -7.45 17.62 -26.19
C ARG A 136 -6.30 18.53 -26.57
N GLN A 137 -5.06 18.05 -26.43
CA GLN A 137 -3.87 18.78 -26.84
C GLN A 137 -3.58 18.65 -28.36
N ASN A 138 -4.49 18.04 -29.12
CA ASN A 138 -4.40 17.83 -30.56
C ASN A 138 -3.14 17.06 -31.00
N PHE A 139 -2.56 16.23 -30.14
CA PHE A 139 -1.39 15.42 -30.52
C PHE A 139 -1.74 14.28 -31.49
N MET A 140 -2.93 13.69 -31.35
CA MET A 140 -3.41 12.61 -32.24
C MET A 140 -4.26 13.12 -33.41
N GLU A 141 -4.90 14.28 -33.25
CA GLU A 141 -5.91 14.80 -34.17
C GLU A 141 -5.63 16.23 -34.68
N GLY A 142 -4.46 16.78 -34.35
CA GLY A 142 -4.07 18.14 -34.72
C GLY A 142 -3.41 18.27 -36.09
N PRO A 143 -2.84 19.45 -36.38
CA PRO A 143 -2.24 19.77 -37.68
C PRO A 143 -1.01 18.92 -38.02
N LEU A 144 -0.44 18.21 -37.03
CA LEU A 144 0.66 17.27 -37.20
C LEU A 144 0.19 15.82 -37.45
N LYS A 145 -1.13 15.57 -37.54
CA LYS A 145 -1.68 14.26 -37.86
C LYS A 145 -1.24 13.85 -39.28
N GLY A 146 -0.31 12.90 -39.37
CA GLY A 146 0.32 12.49 -40.63
C GLY A 146 1.66 13.16 -40.93
N TYR A 147 2.18 14.00 -40.04
CA TYR A 147 3.54 14.54 -40.15
C TYR A 147 4.55 13.40 -39.99
N ARG A 148 5.23 13.06 -41.09
CA ARG A 148 6.41 12.18 -41.03
C ARG A 148 7.61 13.01 -40.60
N PRO A 149 8.28 12.65 -39.50
CA PRO A 149 9.47 13.36 -39.06
C PRO A 149 10.56 13.31 -40.14
N VAL A 150 11.43 14.33 -40.16
CA VAL A 150 12.38 14.59 -41.26
C VAL A 150 13.34 13.41 -41.51
N TYR A 151 13.59 12.57 -40.51
CA TYR A 151 14.42 11.37 -40.65
C TYR A 151 13.71 10.17 -41.31
N GLU A 152 12.38 10.21 -41.48
CA GLU A 152 11.60 9.23 -42.24
C GLU A 152 11.29 9.72 -43.68
N ARG A 153 11.67 10.95 -44.04
CA ARG A 153 11.72 11.36 -45.44
C ARG A 153 12.97 10.72 -46.05
N ASN A 154 12.79 9.75 -46.95
CA ASN A 154 13.88 9.29 -47.79
C ASN A 154 14.41 10.49 -48.58
N TRP A 155 15.59 10.99 -48.24
CA TRP A 155 16.29 12.06 -48.96
C TRP A 155 16.88 11.58 -50.31
N LEU A 156 16.63 10.33 -50.69
CA LEU A 156 17.22 9.64 -51.85
C LEU A 156 16.16 9.11 -52.82
N GLY A 157 15.04 9.81 -52.95
CA GLY A 157 14.00 9.46 -53.92
C GLY A 157 13.38 10.72 -54.50
N ASP A 158 14.03 11.24 -55.53
CA ASP A 158 13.45 11.81 -56.75
C ASP A 158 14.55 12.61 -57.49
N ASP A 159 15.37 11.87 -58.24
CA ASP A 159 16.01 12.31 -59.48
C ASP A 159 15.43 11.43 -60.61
#